data_AF-A0A3R6K8T2-F1
#
_entry.id   AF-A0A3R6K8T2-F1
#
_cell.length_a   1.000
_cell.length_b   1.000
_cell.length_c   1.000
_cell.angle_alpha   90.00
_cell.angle_beta   90.00
_cell.angle_gamma   90.00
#
_symmetry.space_group_name_H-M   'P 1'
#
loop_
_entity.id
_entity.type
_entity.pdbx_description
1 polymer ?
#
loop_
_entity_poly.entity_id
_entity_poly.type
_entity_poly.pdbx_seq_one_letter_code
_entity_poly.pdbx_strand_id
1 'polypeptide(L)'
;MDKNIQATCYELTLTPNYVSDWTFNDAMRELIQNGTDQETLDKENKFRITYDREKKIVSLINAKSVLKVNTLLLGRSSKADNEDTVGQFGEGYKIAALVLNRLGKTFTIYNNAKKEVWESRFKNSEKWLEKILAFYVYKKPSDDAELRIEIGNVTSDEYDNLYKVWLHFEGYEYKKADTQYGEIILDDEYAGEVYVNSLFVKCNQNLKYGYNFKPKYIKLERDRKTCDDWNVGQATSLMIAEAMVKGDIEIEKVREMIEETSDDVYHLEFNIYKDDVKKVQNMLIESFDTQNPQPYSVPVSSQDDIEKVKAYDGNPVVVPFKVARLLKDETKKRIEELMSLPSANVLTLKEKFLRWYNIYGNRLPDEAKSEIKILIDQME
;
A
#
# COMPACT_ATOMS: atom_id res chain seq x y z
N MET A 1 20.98 -42.61 24.03
CA MET A 1 21.91 -41.48 23.85
C MET A 1 22.93 -41.92 22.81
N ASP A 2 22.67 -41.61 21.54
CA ASP A 2 23.64 -41.93 20.48
C ASP A 2 24.83 -40.97 20.57
N LYS A 3 26.01 -41.59 20.64
CA LYS A 3 27.31 -40.93 20.74
C LYS A 3 27.68 -40.34 19.37
N ASN A 4 28.11 -39.08 19.38
CA ASN A 4 28.82 -38.37 18.30
C ASN A 4 28.08 -38.13 16.98
N ILE A 5 26.99 -37.36 17.02
CA ILE A 5 26.68 -36.52 15.85
C ILE A 5 27.59 -35.29 15.95
N GLN A 6 28.70 -35.30 15.22
CA GLN A 6 29.62 -34.17 15.18
C GLN A 6 28.93 -32.99 14.47
N ALA A 7 28.58 -31.96 15.23
CA ALA A 7 28.01 -30.74 14.70
C ALA A 7 29.10 -29.86 14.09
N THR A 8 28.84 -29.30 12.92
CA THR A 8 29.69 -28.21 12.40
C THR A 8 29.17 -26.88 12.95
N CYS A 9 30.02 -26.12 13.63
CA CYS A 9 29.66 -24.83 14.21
C CYS A 9 30.00 -23.69 13.25
N TYR A 10 29.01 -22.86 12.93
CA TYR A 10 29.15 -21.65 12.14
C TYR A 10 28.90 -20.44 13.03
N GLU A 11 29.96 -19.68 13.29
CA GLU A 11 29.90 -18.41 14.03
C GLU A 11 29.33 -17.31 13.15
N LEU A 12 28.29 -16.62 13.62
CA LEU A 12 27.84 -15.38 13.02
C LEU A 12 28.40 -14.23 13.84
N THR A 13 28.99 -13.23 13.17
CA THR A 13 29.49 -12.01 13.80
C THR A 13 28.34 -11.08 14.20
N LEU A 14 27.40 -11.61 14.99
CA LEU A 14 26.20 -10.96 15.49
C LEU A 14 26.14 -11.14 17.00
N THR A 15 26.26 -10.03 17.74
CA THR A 15 26.12 -10.02 19.20
C THR A 15 24.63 -10.01 19.59
N PRO A 16 24.27 -10.47 20.81
CA PRO A 16 22.89 -10.45 21.28
C PRO A 16 22.20 -9.08 21.20
N ASN A 17 22.97 -7.99 21.27
CA ASN A 17 22.44 -6.62 21.32
C ASN A 17 22.12 -6.03 19.94
N TYR A 18 22.48 -6.71 18.84
CA TYR A 18 22.08 -6.24 17.52
C TYR A 18 20.55 -6.27 17.40
N VAL A 19 19.96 -5.21 16.82
CA VAL A 19 18.50 -4.96 16.76
C VAL A 19 17.80 -5.19 18.12
N SER A 20 18.33 -4.61 19.20
CA SER A 20 17.84 -4.82 20.58
C SER A 20 16.38 -4.43 20.80
N ASP A 21 15.85 -3.54 19.98
CA ASP A 21 14.46 -3.07 19.98
C ASP A 21 13.48 -4.09 19.36
N TRP A 22 13.97 -5.11 18.66
CA TRP A 22 13.13 -6.12 18.01
C TRP A 22 12.50 -7.09 19.03
N THR A 23 11.23 -7.36 18.79
CA THR A 23 10.33 -8.20 19.57
C THR A 23 10.12 -9.58 18.92
N PHE A 24 9.36 -10.46 19.58
CA PHE A 24 8.95 -11.75 19.03
C PHE A 24 8.23 -11.59 17.67
N ASN A 25 7.30 -10.62 17.57
CA ASN A 25 6.54 -10.35 16.36
C ASN A 25 7.43 -9.91 15.19
N ASP A 26 8.50 -9.15 15.47
CA ASP A 26 9.46 -8.72 14.45
C ASP A 26 10.24 -9.90 13.87
N ALA A 27 10.66 -10.83 14.74
CA ALA A 27 11.32 -12.06 14.30
C ALA A 27 10.35 -12.96 13.50
N MET A 28 9.12 -13.11 13.98
CA MET A 28 8.10 -13.90 13.29
C MET A 28 7.75 -13.31 11.93
N ARG A 29 7.64 -11.99 11.81
CA ARG A 29 7.43 -11.28 10.56
C ARG A 29 8.46 -11.66 9.50
N GLU A 30 9.75 -11.64 9.86
CA GLU A 30 10.83 -12.03 8.93
C GLU A 30 10.70 -13.48 8.45
N LEU A 31 10.30 -14.39 9.32
CA LEU A 31 10.16 -15.81 8.98
C LEU A 31 8.93 -16.06 8.12
N ILE A 32 7.79 -15.47 8.48
CA ILE A 32 6.54 -15.55 7.71
C ILE A 32 6.77 -15.00 6.31
N GLN A 33 7.41 -13.82 6.19
CA GLN A 33 7.69 -13.24 4.90
C GLN A 33 8.60 -14.10 4.02
N ASN A 34 9.63 -14.70 4.62
CA ASN A 34 10.49 -15.61 3.88
C ASN A 34 9.69 -16.79 3.33
N GLY A 35 8.73 -17.29 4.11
CA GLY A 35 7.85 -18.36 3.68
C GLY A 35 6.85 -17.96 2.61
N THR A 36 6.15 -16.84 2.77
CA THR A 36 5.17 -16.34 1.79
C THR A 36 5.83 -15.92 0.48
N ASP A 37 6.99 -15.25 0.51
CA ASP A 37 7.76 -14.93 -0.69
C ASP A 37 8.09 -16.19 -1.50
N GLN A 38 8.40 -17.32 -0.85
CA GLN A 38 8.70 -18.57 -1.55
C GLN A 38 7.45 -19.19 -2.20
N GLU A 39 6.28 -19.08 -1.57
CA GLU A 39 5.01 -19.49 -2.19
C GLU A 39 4.61 -18.56 -3.35
N THR A 40 4.90 -17.26 -3.26
CA THR A 40 4.66 -16.31 -4.34
C THR A 40 5.47 -16.66 -5.59
N LEU A 41 6.74 -17.08 -5.41
CA LEU A 41 7.61 -17.51 -6.51
C LEU A 41 7.26 -18.90 -7.07
N ASP A 42 6.86 -19.84 -6.21
CA ASP A 42 6.41 -21.18 -6.59
C ASP A 42 5.11 -21.51 -5.85
N LYS A 43 3.98 -21.45 -6.55
CA LYS A 43 2.64 -21.70 -5.99
C LYS A 43 2.47 -23.12 -5.43
N GLU A 44 3.32 -24.07 -5.83
CA GLU A 44 3.34 -25.42 -5.26
C GLU A 44 4.18 -25.49 -3.96
N ASN A 45 4.99 -24.48 -3.67
CA ASN A 45 5.77 -24.36 -2.43
C ASN A 45 4.95 -23.75 -1.29
N LYS A 46 3.83 -24.40 -0.97
CA LYS A 46 2.86 -23.93 0.03
C LYS A 46 3.51 -23.58 1.35
N PHE A 47 3.22 -22.37 1.84
CA PHE A 47 3.62 -21.92 3.16
C PHE A 47 2.51 -22.24 4.18
N ARG A 48 2.90 -22.78 5.33
CA ARG A 48 1.97 -23.02 6.45
C ARG A 48 2.64 -22.74 7.78
N ILE A 49 1.83 -22.29 8.74
CA ILE A 49 2.20 -22.14 10.15
C ILE A 49 1.30 -23.03 11.01
N THR A 50 1.89 -23.74 11.97
CA THR A 50 1.15 -24.59 12.91
C THR A 50 1.70 -24.42 14.32
N TYR A 51 0.85 -24.58 15.33
CA TYR A 51 1.25 -24.49 16.74
C TYR A 51 0.86 -25.73 17.53
N ASP A 52 1.86 -26.37 18.13
CA ASP A 52 1.68 -27.45 19.09
C ASP A 52 1.56 -26.84 20.49
N ARG A 53 0.32 -26.73 21.01
CA ARG A 53 0.01 -26.10 22.31
C ARG A 53 0.65 -26.85 23.49
N GLU A 54 0.78 -28.17 23.41
CA GLU A 54 1.37 -28.98 24.48
C GLU A 54 2.88 -28.78 24.55
N LYS A 55 3.55 -28.82 23.40
CA LYS A 55 5.01 -28.66 23.32
C LYS A 55 5.45 -27.19 23.29
N LYS A 56 4.52 -26.25 23.08
CA LYS A 56 4.81 -24.82 22.93
C LYS A 56 5.75 -24.54 21.76
N ILE A 57 5.47 -25.18 20.62
CA ILE A 57 6.29 -25.11 19.39
C ILE A 57 5.47 -24.56 18.24
N VAL A 58 5.95 -23.46 17.65
CA VAL A 58 5.48 -22.96 16.36
C VAL A 58 6.34 -23.56 15.25
N SER A 59 5.71 -24.10 14.21
CA SER A 59 6.38 -24.61 13.02
C SER A 59 5.99 -23.80 11.80
N LEU A 60 6.97 -23.24 11.10
CA LEU A 60 6.80 -22.60 9.79
C LEU A 60 7.35 -23.54 8.71
N ILE A 61 6.55 -23.90 7.72
CA ILE A 61 6.85 -24.98 6.78
C ILE A 61 6.69 -24.50 5.35
N ASN A 62 7.67 -24.82 4.50
CA ASN A 62 7.61 -24.68 3.05
C ASN A 62 7.96 -26.03 2.39
N ALA A 63 7.12 -26.47 1.46
CA ALA A 63 7.19 -27.81 0.89
C ALA A 63 8.47 -28.11 0.07
N LYS A 64 9.02 -27.10 -0.60
CA LYS A 64 10.10 -27.26 -1.61
C LYS A 64 11.34 -26.40 -1.35
N SER A 65 11.31 -25.57 -0.31
CA SER A 65 12.44 -24.68 0.02
C SER A 65 13.65 -25.48 0.49
N VAL A 66 14.86 -24.99 0.18
CA VAL A 66 16.11 -25.61 0.64
C VAL A 66 17.13 -24.52 0.96
N LEU A 67 17.73 -24.59 2.16
CA LEU A 67 18.80 -23.65 2.54
C LEU A 67 20.18 -24.22 2.20
N LYS A 68 21.07 -23.37 1.69
CA LYS A 68 22.48 -23.69 1.48
C LYS A 68 23.27 -23.10 2.63
N VAL A 69 24.30 -23.78 3.14
CA VAL A 69 25.07 -23.28 4.29
C VAL A 69 25.65 -21.88 4.08
N ASN A 70 25.96 -21.50 2.84
CA ASN A 70 26.46 -20.16 2.52
C ASN A 70 25.42 -19.04 2.70
N THR A 71 24.13 -19.35 2.90
CA THR A 71 23.11 -18.36 3.30
C THR A 71 23.32 -17.87 4.73
N LEU A 72 24.17 -18.55 5.52
CA LEU A 72 24.61 -18.06 6.83
C LEU A 72 25.49 -16.81 6.72
N LEU A 73 26.11 -16.55 5.56
CA LEU A 73 26.87 -15.31 5.33
C LEU A 73 25.93 -14.10 5.28
N LEU A 74 26.29 -13.01 5.96
CA LEU A 74 25.64 -11.71 5.78
C LEU A 74 25.95 -11.15 4.39
N GLY A 75 25.03 -10.38 3.81
CA GLY A 75 25.13 -9.85 2.45
C GLY A 75 24.94 -10.87 1.32
N ARG A 76 24.73 -12.16 1.62
CA ARG A 76 24.34 -13.16 0.61
C ARG A 76 22.83 -13.26 0.53
N SER A 77 22.27 -12.73 -0.56
CA SER A 77 20.86 -12.89 -0.94
C SER A 77 20.72 -13.68 -2.22
N SER A 78 19.67 -14.50 -2.31
CA SER A 78 19.20 -15.12 -3.55
C SER A 78 18.08 -14.32 -4.22
N LYS A 79 17.67 -13.18 -3.65
CA LYS A 79 16.45 -12.42 -4.00
C LYS A 79 16.74 -10.99 -4.50
N ALA A 80 18.00 -10.66 -4.82
CA ALA A 80 18.43 -9.27 -5.04
C ALA A 80 17.74 -8.53 -6.20
N ASP A 81 17.14 -9.25 -7.17
CA ASP A 81 16.57 -8.66 -8.41
C ASP A 81 15.09 -9.01 -8.65
N ASN A 82 14.32 -9.41 -7.64
CA ASN A 82 12.92 -9.82 -7.83
C ASN A 82 11.92 -8.86 -7.17
N GLU A 83 11.20 -8.09 -7.99
CA GLU A 83 10.18 -7.10 -7.59
C GLU A 83 8.92 -7.74 -6.96
N ASP A 84 8.70 -9.04 -7.15
CA ASP A 84 7.57 -9.78 -6.56
C ASP A 84 7.86 -10.27 -5.14
N THR A 85 9.08 -10.05 -4.61
CA THR A 85 9.45 -10.42 -3.24
C THR A 85 9.73 -9.19 -2.38
N VAL A 86 9.29 -9.24 -1.13
CA VAL A 86 9.57 -8.15 -0.17
C VAL A 86 10.97 -8.32 0.43
N GLY A 87 11.48 -9.55 0.55
CA GLY A 87 12.78 -9.83 1.19
C GLY A 87 13.99 -9.63 0.28
N GLN A 88 14.76 -8.56 0.46
CA GLN A 88 15.88 -8.21 -0.44
C GLN A 88 17.26 -8.73 -0.01
N PHE A 89 17.53 -8.82 1.30
CA PHE A 89 18.91 -8.96 1.81
C PHE A 89 19.36 -10.41 2.13
N GLY A 90 18.45 -11.40 2.15
CA GLY A 90 18.80 -12.78 2.53
C GLY A 90 19.26 -12.92 3.98
N GLU A 91 18.93 -11.95 4.83
CA GLU A 91 19.38 -11.86 6.22
C GLU A 91 18.31 -12.18 7.25
N GLY A 92 17.03 -12.11 6.85
CA GLY A 92 15.88 -12.14 7.76
C GLY A 92 15.91 -13.26 8.79
N TYR A 93 16.08 -14.51 8.36
CA TYR A 93 16.02 -15.64 9.29
C TYR A 93 17.20 -15.69 10.29
N LYS A 94 18.35 -15.11 9.95
CA LYS A 94 19.51 -15.01 10.87
C LYS A 94 19.23 -14.01 11.97
N ILE A 95 18.64 -12.87 11.60
CA ILE A 95 18.22 -11.84 12.55
C ILE A 95 17.05 -12.33 13.40
N ALA A 96 16.09 -13.04 12.81
CA ALA A 96 15.02 -13.69 13.56
C ALA A 96 15.58 -14.68 14.59
N ALA A 97 16.53 -15.56 14.20
CA ALA A 97 17.19 -16.47 15.13
C ALA A 97 17.89 -15.73 16.28
N LEU A 98 18.59 -14.62 15.99
CA LEU A 98 19.21 -13.76 17.02
C LEU A 98 18.19 -13.29 18.05
N VAL A 99 17.10 -12.69 17.58
CA VAL A 99 16.05 -12.11 18.43
C VAL A 99 15.35 -13.20 19.24
N LEU A 100 15.00 -14.32 18.59
CA LEU A 100 14.33 -15.45 19.26
C LEU A 100 15.21 -16.06 20.36
N ASN A 101 16.50 -16.31 20.09
CA ASN A 101 17.41 -16.79 21.11
C ASN A 101 17.58 -15.78 22.27
N ARG A 102 17.59 -14.47 21.99
CA ARG A 102 17.65 -13.41 23.02
C ARG A 102 16.42 -13.43 23.92
N LEU A 103 15.24 -13.69 23.35
CA LEU A 103 13.98 -13.79 24.08
C LEU A 103 13.77 -15.15 24.78
N GLY A 104 14.80 -16.00 24.83
CA GLY A 104 14.73 -17.32 25.48
C GLY A 104 13.98 -18.38 24.68
N LYS A 105 13.70 -18.12 23.40
CA LYS A 105 13.09 -19.09 22.47
C LYS A 105 14.17 -19.99 21.89
N THR A 106 13.79 -21.22 21.53
CA THR A 106 14.65 -22.08 20.70
C THR A 106 14.37 -21.78 19.23
N PHE A 107 15.35 -22.03 18.36
CA PHE A 107 15.20 -21.86 16.93
C PHE A 107 15.97 -22.96 16.21
N THR A 108 15.22 -23.80 15.50
CA THR A 108 15.74 -25.00 14.84
C THR A 108 15.24 -25.05 13.41
N ILE A 109 16.14 -25.21 12.46
CA ILE A 109 15.81 -25.41 11.05
C ILE A 109 16.01 -26.88 10.71
N TYR A 110 14.96 -27.54 10.25
CA TYR A 110 15.00 -28.85 9.62
C TYR A 110 15.07 -28.65 8.11
N ASN A 111 16.27 -28.77 7.56
CA ASN A 111 16.55 -28.64 6.13
C ASN A 111 16.54 -30.04 5.52
N ASN A 112 15.36 -30.66 5.49
CA ASN A 112 15.23 -32.12 5.32
C ASN A 112 15.73 -32.61 3.96
N ALA A 113 15.53 -31.83 2.89
CA ALA A 113 16.10 -32.11 1.56
C ALA A 113 17.64 -32.23 1.56
N LYS A 114 18.33 -31.61 2.51
CA LYS A 114 19.80 -31.71 2.70
C LYS A 114 20.20 -32.70 3.79
N LYS A 115 19.24 -33.36 4.45
CA LYS A 115 19.45 -34.25 5.60
C LYS A 115 20.23 -33.54 6.70
N GLU A 116 19.81 -32.32 7.00
CA GLU A 116 20.47 -31.43 7.95
C GLU A 116 19.48 -30.83 8.95
N VAL A 117 19.93 -30.71 10.21
CA VAL A 117 19.25 -29.93 11.24
C VAL A 117 20.20 -28.84 11.71
N TRP A 118 19.73 -27.60 11.76
CA TRP A 118 20.51 -26.45 12.16
C TRP A 118 19.91 -25.86 13.43
N GLU A 119 20.64 -25.89 14.54
CA GLU A 119 20.20 -25.29 15.80
C GLU A 119 20.95 -23.99 16.04
N SER A 120 20.25 -22.92 16.39
CA SER A 120 20.91 -21.68 16.80
C SER A 120 20.94 -21.52 18.31
N ARG A 121 22.07 -21.03 18.82
CA ARG A 121 22.24 -20.63 20.22
C ARG A 121 23.37 -19.63 20.37
N PHE A 122 23.35 -18.88 21.46
CA PHE A 122 24.50 -18.05 21.80
C PHE A 122 25.66 -18.91 22.29
N LYS A 123 26.87 -18.54 21.89
CA LYS A 123 28.11 -19.07 22.45
C LYS A 123 29.11 -17.94 22.68
N ASN A 124 30.01 -18.13 23.62
CA ASN A 124 31.17 -17.26 23.75
C ASN A 124 32.19 -17.69 22.69
N SER A 125 32.52 -16.81 21.75
CA SER A 125 33.52 -17.08 20.73
C SER A 125 34.92 -16.87 21.30
N GLU A 126 35.78 -17.89 21.19
CA GLU A 126 37.20 -17.76 21.52
C GLU A 126 37.94 -16.86 20.53
N LYS A 127 37.45 -16.78 19.28
CA LYS A 127 38.04 -15.94 18.24
C LYS A 127 37.74 -14.46 18.46
N TRP A 128 36.49 -14.14 18.78
CA TRP A 128 36.04 -12.75 18.91
C TRP A 128 36.04 -12.26 20.35
N LEU A 129 36.23 -13.15 21.32
CA LEU A 129 36.19 -12.86 22.76
C LEU A 129 34.85 -12.23 23.20
N GLU A 130 33.76 -12.62 22.55
CA GLU A 130 32.42 -12.05 22.74
C GLU A 130 31.34 -13.13 22.60
N LYS A 131 30.21 -12.93 23.27
CA LYS A 131 29.00 -13.73 23.08
C LYS A 131 28.36 -13.41 21.74
N ILE A 132 28.24 -14.42 20.89
CA ILE A 132 27.71 -14.30 19.53
C ILE A 132 26.69 -15.37 19.23
N LEU A 133 25.85 -15.12 18.23
CA LEU A 133 24.98 -16.15 17.66
C LEU A 133 25.82 -17.17 16.87
N ALA A 134 25.53 -18.45 17.05
CA ALA A 134 26.11 -19.50 16.24
C ALA A 134 25.06 -20.53 15.82
N PHE A 135 25.24 -21.08 14.63
CA PHE A 135 24.46 -22.22 14.12
C PHE A 135 25.28 -23.50 14.23
N TYR A 136 24.66 -24.54 14.78
CA TYR A 136 25.22 -25.88 14.86
C TYR A 136 24.48 -26.77 13.86
N VAL A 137 25.21 -27.22 12.83
CA VAL A 137 24.65 -28.02 11.74
C VAL A 137 24.99 -29.48 11.96
N TYR A 138 23.95 -30.30 12.07
CA TYR A 138 24.02 -31.73 12.26
C TYR A 138 23.55 -32.45 11.00
N LYS A 139 24.18 -33.58 10.66
CA LYS A 139 23.62 -34.50 9.67
C LYS A 139 22.58 -35.37 10.33
N LYS A 140 21.36 -35.37 9.78
CA LYS A 140 20.23 -36.15 10.26
C LYS A 140 19.47 -36.71 9.07
N PRO A 141 19.36 -38.04 8.92
CA PRO A 141 18.50 -38.65 7.92
C PRO A 141 17.07 -38.14 8.06
N SER A 142 16.43 -37.90 6.91
CA SER A 142 15.01 -37.59 6.82
C SER A 142 14.47 -38.20 5.53
N ASP A 143 13.25 -38.72 5.60
CA ASP A 143 12.46 -39.18 4.45
C ASP A 143 11.54 -38.07 3.91
N ASP A 144 11.49 -36.95 4.63
CA ASP A 144 10.82 -35.72 4.26
C ASP A 144 11.76 -34.81 3.44
N ALA A 145 11.21 -33.98 2.56
CA ALA A 145 11.93 -32.96 1.79
C ALA A 145 11.60 -31.53 2.23
N GLU A 146 10.59 -31.32 3.08
CA GLU A 146 10.14 -30.00 3.52
C GLU A 146 11.26 -29.23 4.26
N LEU A 147 11.28 -27.90 4.09
CA LEU A 147 11.97 -27.01 5.00
C LEU A 147 11.02 -26.65 6.13
N ARG A 148 11.43 -26.93 7.37
CA ARG A 148 10.68 -26.55 8.57
C ARG A 148 11.54 -25.75 9.51
N ILE A 149 11.02 -24.62 9.98
CA ILE A 149 11.60 -23.83 11.05
C ILE A 149 10.72 -24.02 12.29
N GLU A 150 11.28 -24.58 13.36
CA GLU A 150 10.60 -24.74 14.64
C GLU A 150 11.12 -23.73 15.66
N ILE A 151 10.18 -23.09 16.35
CA ILE A 151 10.44 -22.11 17.40
C ILE A 151 9.78 -22.64 18.67
N GLY A 152 10.59 -23.02 19.64
CA GLY A 152 10.11 -23.53 20.92
C GLY A 152 10.02 -22.45 21.99
N ASN A 153 9.35 -22.81 23.09
CA ASN A 153 9.03 -21.92 24.21
C ASN A 153 8.11 -20.75 23.83
N VAL A 154 7.23 -20.94 22.82
CA VAL A 154 6.24 -19.94 22.41
C VAL A 154 4.97 -20.13 23.23
N THR A 155 4.47 -19.07 23.85
CA THR A 155 3.20 -19.13 24.60
C THR A 155 2.00 -19.12 23.65
N SER A 156 0.85 -19.58 24.13
CA SER A 156 -0.39 -19.47 23.34
C SER A 156 -0.69 -18.01 22.98
N ASP A 157 -0.57 -17.09 23.94
CA ASP A 157 -0.81 -15.67 23.69
C ASP A 157 0.15 -15.09 22.64
N GLU A 158 1.42 -15.48 22.63
CA GLU A 158 2.39 -15.03 21.61
C GLU A 158 2.00 -15.53 20.22
N TYR A 159 1.57 -16.79 20.11
CA TYR A 159 1.11 -17.37 18.85
C TYR A 159 -0.21 -16.74 18.38
N ASP A 160 -1.19 -16.66 19.29
CA ASP A 160 -2.50 -16.11 18.99
C ASP A 160 -2.36 -14.63 18.58
N ASN A 161 -1.40 -13.86 19.13
CA ASN A 161 -1.14 -12.47 18.69
C ASN A 161 -0.56 -12.33 17.27
N LEU A 162 -0.26 -13.42 16.55
CA LEU A 162 0.23 -13.33 15.16
C LEU A 162 -0.83 -12.86 14.16
N TYR A 163 -2.12 -12.87 14.50
CA TYR A 163 -3.16 -12.24 13.67
C TYR A 163 -2.89 -10.75 13.42
N LYS A 164 -2.22 -10.08 14.37
CA LYS A 164 -1.83 -8.66 14.24
C LYS A 164 -0.73 -8.43 13.21
N VAL A 165 -0.04 -9.49 12.78
CA VAL A 165 1.12 -9.42 11.91
C VAL A 165 0.81 -9.95 10.53
N TRP A 166 -0.04 -10.98 10.42
CA TRP A 166 -0.27 -11.72 9.19
C TRP A 166 -1.76 -11.92 8.91
N LEU A 167 -2.19 -11.43 7.75
CA LEU A 167 -3.59 -11.42 7.31
C LEU A 167 -4.21 -12.81 7.17
N HIS A 168 -3.41 -13.84 6.88
CA HIS A 168 -3.91 -15.22 6.70
C HIS A 168 -3.77 -16.08 7.95
N PHE A 169 -3.59 -15.46 9.12
CA PHE A 169 -3.60 -16.21 10.36
C PHE A 169 -4.94 -16.95 10.53
N GLU A 170 -4.88 -18.25 10.81
CA GLU A 170 -6.05 -19.14 10.99
C GLU A 170 -7.02 -19.28 9.79
N GLY A 171 -6.64 -18.79 8.60
CA GLY A 171 -7.40 -19.04 7.38
C GLY A 171 -8.78 -18.36 7.33
N TYR A 172 -8.93 -17.23 8.02
CA TYR A 172 -10.14 -16.42 7.92
C TYR A 172 -10.33 -15.93 6.48
N GLU A 173 -11.55 -16.12 5.97
CA GLU A 173 -11.98 -15.52 4.70
C GLU A 173 -12.56 -14.14 4.97
N TYR A 174 -12.18 -13.18 4.14
CA TYR A 174 -12.70 -11.81 4.16
C TYR A 174 -13.20 -11.44 2.76
N LYS A 175 -14.16 -10.52 2.69
CA LYS A 175 -14.64 -9.97 1.42
C LYS A 175 -13.57 -9.09 0.82
N LYS A 176 -13.32 -9.25 -0.49
CA LYS A 176 -12.30 -8.49 -1.19
C LYS A 176 -12.66 -8.18 -2.64
N ALA A 177 -12.05 -7.12 -3.15
CA ALA A 177 -11.97 -6.80 -4.56
C ALA A 177 -10.54 -7.00 -5.07
N ASP A 178 -10.36 -7.85 -6.07
CA ASP A 178 -9.05 -8.14 -6.66
C ASP A 178 -8.67 -7.09 -7.71
N THR A 179 -7.48 -6.51 -7.56
CA THR A 179 -6.92 -5.51 -8.48
C THR A 179 -5.55 -5.92 -9.02
N GLN A 180 -5.06 -5.23 -10.04
CA GLN A 180 -3.69 -5.46 -10.50
C GLN A 180 -2.66 -5.10 -9.41
N TYR A 181 -3.00 -4.19 -8.49
CA TYR A 181 -2.13 -3.67 -7.43
C TYR A 181 -2.10 -4.55 -6.17
N GLY A 182 -3.14 -5.37 -5.97
CA GLY A 182 -3.37 -6.08 -4.72
C GLY A 182 -4.86 -6.31 -4.48
N GLU A 183 -5.24 -6.46 -3.23
CA GLU A 183 -6.62 -6.72 -2.81
C GLU A 183 -7.14 -5.53 -1.98
N ILE A 184 -8.36 -5.08 -2.25
CA ILE A 184 -9.09 -4.18 -1.35
C ILE A 184 -9.90 -5.08 -0.42
N ILE A 185 -9.73 -4.93 0.89
CA ILE A 185 -10.46 -5.68 1.92
C ILE A 185 -11.70 -4.87 2.29
N LEU A 186 -12.88 -5.45 2.03
CA LEU A 186 -14.17 -4.77 2.10
C LEU A 186 -14.89 -4.94 3.45
N ASP A 187 -14.36 -5.79 4.33
CA ASP A 187 -14.91 -5.96 5.67
C ASP A 187 -14.44 -4.82 6.58
N ASP A 188 -15.40 -4.15 7.23
CA ASP A 188 -15.17 -2.93 8.02
C ASP A 188 -14.16 -3.12 9.17
N GLU A 189 -13.94 -4.36 9.62
CA GLU A 189 -12.97 -4.66 10.68
C GLU A 189 -11.51 -4.42 10.25
N TYR A 190 -11.24 -4.43 8.94
CA TYR A 190 -9.92 -4.15 8.35
C TYR A 190 -9.77 -2.69 7.89
N ALA A 191 -10.76 -1.83 8.13
CA ALA A 191 -10.70 -0.42 7.72
C ALA A 191 -9.44 0.27 8.31
N GLY A 192 -8.63 0.89 7.46
CA GLY A 192 -7.37 1.51 7.87
C GLY A 192 -6.17 0.56 7.93
N GLU A 193 -6.37 -0.76 7.80
CA GLU A 193 -5.29 -1.73 7.88
C GLU A 193 -4.60 -1.91 6.53
N VAL A 194 -3.28 -1.75 6.55
CA VAL A 194 -2.43 -1.88 5.36
C VAL A 194 -1.56 -3.11 5.49
N TYR A 195 -1.52 -3.91 4.43
CA TYR A 195 -0.71 -5.10 4.31
C TYR A 195 0.11 -5.04 3.04
N VAL A 196 1.32 -5.62 3.07
CA VAL A 196 2.12 -5.85 1.86
C VAL A 196 2.53 -7.31 1.85
N ASN A 197 2.12 -8.04 0.82
CA ASN A 197 2.25 -9.51 0.76
C ASN A 197 1.71 -10.19 2.03
N SER A 198 0.49 -9.78 2.43
CA SER A 198 -0.27 -10.27 3.59
C SER A 198 0.32 -9.93 4.96
N LEU A 199 1.36 -9.10 5.04
CA LEU A 199 1.98 -8.68 6.29
C LEU A 199 1.57 -7.26 6.67
N PHE A 200 1.07 -7.09 7.90
CA PHE A 200 0.57 -5.80 8.40
C PHE A 200 1.69 -4.75 8.43
N VAL A 201 1.44 -3.54 7.95
CA VAL A 201 2.40 -2.43 7.92
C VAL A 201 1.70 -1.22 8.50
N LYS A 202 2.41 -0.48 9.36
CA LYS A 202 1.88 0.78 9.89
C LYS A 202 1.92 1.85 8.78
N CYS A 203 0.76 2.41 8.50
CA CYS A 203 0.56 3.53 7.57
C CYS A 203 -0.14 4.68 8.32
N ASN A 204 0.19 5.94 7.99
CA ASN A 204 -0.46 7.10 8.63
C ASN A 204 -1.56 7.70 7.75
N GLN A 205 -2.42 6.85 7.19
CA GLN A 205 -3.57 7.28 6.38
C GLN A 205 -4.88 6.87 7.05
N ASN A 206 -5.90 7.70 6.91
CA ASN A 206 -7.25 7.41 7.37
C ASN A 206 -8.04 6.75 6.24
N LEU A 207 -7.73 5.49 5.97
CA LEU A 207 -8.32 4.72 4.89
C LEU A 207 -9.68 4.13 5.30
N LYS A 208 -10.66 4.17 4.39
CA LYS A 208 -11.99 3.59 4.61
C LYS A 208 -11.99 2.07 4.48
N TYR A 209 -11.10 1.51 3.67
CA TYR A 209 -10.95 0.07 3.47
C TYR A 209 -9.63 -0.45 4.04
N GLY A 210 -9.53 -1.77 4.15
CA GLY A 210 -8.23 -2.44 4.30
C GLY A 210 -7.59 -2.70 2.94
N TYR A 211 -6.27 -2.81 2.89
CA TYR A 211 -5.55 -3.00 1.61
C TYR A 211 -4.41 -3.99 1.77
N ASN A 212 -4.34 -4.98 0.88
CA ASN A 212 -3.20 -5.88 0.75
C ASN A 212 -2.49 -5.65 -0.58
N PHE A 213 -1.35 -4.97 -0.55
CA PHE A 213 -0.58 -4.61 -1.74
C PHE A 213 0.37 -5.70 -2.19
N LYS A 214 0.57 -5.80 -3.51
CA LYS A 214 1.69 -6.56 -4.09
C LYS A 214 3.00 -5.80 -3.84
N PRO A 215 4.11 -6.51 -3.56
CA PRO A 215 5.40 -5.91 -3.22
C PRO A 215 5.91 -4.86 -4.19
N LYS A 216 5.71 -5.08 -5.50
CA LYS A 216 6.17 -4.18 -6.56
C LYS A 216 5.59 -2.76 -6.51
N TYR A 217 4.47 -2.54 -5.80
CA TYR A 217 3.83 -1.22 -5.74
C TYR A 217 4.15 -0.46 -4.44
N ILE A 218 4.45 -1.17 -3.36
CA ILE A 218 4.76 -0.56 -2.06
C ILE A 218 6.13 -1.02 -1.59
N LYS A 219 7.10 -0.10 -1.66
CA LYS A 219 8.43 -0.32 -1.13
C LYS A 219 8.39 -0.18 0.40
N LEU A 220 8.88 -1.21 1.09
CA LEU A 220 9.04 -1.20 2.54
C LEU A 220 10.45 -0.79 2.95
N GLU A 221 10.55 -0.22 4.14
CA GLU A 221 11.83 0.01 4.83
C GLU A 221 12.48 -1.30 5.27
N ARG A 222 13.76 -1.25 5.67
CA ARG A 222 14.55 -2.45 6.03
C ARG A 222 13.88 -3.30 7.12
N ASP A 223 13.29 -2.68 8.14
CA ASP A 223 12.60 -3.36 9.25
C ASP A 223 11.14 -3.72 8.92
N ARG A 224 10.64 -3.27 7.76
CA ARG A 224 9.35 -3.60 7.17
C ARG A 224 8.15 -3.22 8.04
N LYS A 225 8.32 -2.27 8.97
CA LYS A 225 7.25 -1.85 9.89
C LYS A 225 6.41 -0.71 9.34
N THR A 226 6.97 0.07 8.42
CA THR A 226 6.34 1.24 7.82
C THR A 226 6.46 1.22 6.30
N CYS A 227 5.54 1.91 5.64
CA CYS A 227 5.55 2.16 4.21
C CYS A 227 5.62 3.68 3.93
N ASP A 228 5.93 4.02 2.68
CA ASP A 228 5.80 5.38 2.20
C ASP A 228 4.31 5.72 1.97
N ASP A 229 3.77 6.58 2.85
CA ASP A 229 2.37 7.01 2.85
C ASP A 229 1.93 7.56 1.47
N TRP A 230 2.83 8.23 0.72
CA TRP A 230 2.50 8.75 -0.60
C TRP A 230 2.26 7.63 -1.62
N ASN A 231 3.08 6.57 -1.58
CA ASN A 231 2.90 5.43 -2.49
C ASN A 231 1.63 4.65 -2.16
N VAL A 232 1.26 4.57 -0.88
CA VAL A 232 -0.02 3.97 -0.46
C VAL A 232 -1.18 4.78 -1.05
N GLY A 233 -1.24 6.10 -0.83
CA GLY A 233 -2.32 6.93 -1.38
C GLY A 233 -2.44 6.87 -2.91
N GLN A 234 -1.31 6.81 -3.61
CA GLN A 234 -1.29 6.63 -5.06
C GLN A 234 -1.88 5.28 -5.48
N ALA A 235 -1.48 4.20 -4.80
CA ALA A 235 -1.94 2.86 -5.11
C ALA A 235 -3.42 2.67 -4.76
N THR A 236 -3.89 3.13 -3.60
CA THR A 236 -5.30 3.02 -3.18
C THR A 236 -6.21 3.74 -4.17
N SER A 237 -5.85 4.94 -4.64
CA SER A 237 -6.66 5.68 -5.61
C SER A 237 -6.82 4.91 -6.93
N LEU A 238 -5.76 4.24 -7.39
CA LEU A 238 -5.82 3.42 -8.60
C LEU A 238 -6.59 2.11 -8.37
N MET A 239 -6.46 1.51 -7.18
CA MET A 239 -7.21 0.32 -6.80
C MET A 239 -8.71 0.59 -6.75
N ILE A 240 -9.14 1.68 -6.13
CA ILE A 240 -10.55 2.08 -6.04
C ILE A 240 -11.12 2.35 -7.43
N ALA A 241 -10.38 3.06 -8.30
CA ALA A 241 -10.81 3.27 -9.69
C ALA A 241 -10.98 1.95 -10.45
N GLU A 242 -10.01 1.03 -10.35
CA GLU A 242 -10.09 -0.28 -11.01
C GLU A 242 -11.26 -1.13 -10.48
N ALA A 243 -11.43 -1.20 -9.16
CA ALA A 243 -12.51 -1.94 -8.52
C ALA A 243 -13.90 -1.38 -8.89
N MET A 244 -14.02 -0.06 -8.99
CA MET A 244 -15.25 0.58 -9.46
C MET A 244 -15.57 0.21 -10.91
N VAL A 245 -14.56 0.25 -11.80
CA VAL A 245 -14.74 -0.11 -13.21
C VAL A 245 -15.15 -1.57 -13.39
N LYS A 246 -14.67 -2.46 -12.52
CA LYS A 246 -15.06 -3.88 -12.50
C LYS A 246 -16.46 -4.13 -11.93
N GLY A 247 -17.02 -3.15 -11.19
CA GLY A 247 -18.30 -3.27 -10.49
C GLY A 247 -18.19 -3.88 -9.10
N ASP A 248 -16.97 -4.03 -8.55
CA ASP A 248 -16.75 -4.52 -7.19
C ASP A 248 -17.06 -3.45 -6.13
N ILE A 249 -16.93 -2.17 -6.50
CA ILE A 249 -17.31 -1.01 -5.67
C ILE A 249 -18.27 -0.13 -6.45
N GLU A 250 -19.40 0.21 -5.84
CA GLU A 250 -20.42 1.08 -6.43
C GLU A 250 -19.90 2.51 -6.62
N ILE A 251 -20.27 3.15 -7.74
CA ILE A 251 -19.86 4.53 -8.05
C ILE A 251 -20.33 5.51 -6.98
N GLU A 252 -21.50 5.29 -6.38
CA GLU A 252 -22.03 6.13 -5.30
C GLU A 252 -21.07 6.19 -4.12
N LYS A 253 -20.47 5.06 -3.73
CA LYS A 253 -19.47 5.00 -2.66
C LYS A 253 -18.20 5.75 -3.03
N VAL A 254 -17.73 5.58 -4.27
CA VAL A 254 -16.56 6.33 -4.77
C VAL A 254 -16.85 7.83 -4.80
N ARG A 255 -18.06 8.24 -5.20
CA ARG A 255 -18.47 9.65 -5.18
C ARG A 255 -18.46 10.21 -3.76
N GLU A 256 -19.07 9.51 -2.80
CA GLU A 256 -19.06 9.90 -1.38
C GLU A 256 -17.62 10.04 -0.86
N MET A 257 -16.73 9.11 -1.20
CA MET A 257 -15.31 9.19 -0.81
C MET A 257 -14.61 10.43 -1.38
N ILE A 258 -14.91 10.81 -2.62
CA ILE A 258 -14.34 12.00 -3.26
C ILE A 258 -14.89 13.28 -2.60
N GLU A 259 -16.19 13.33 -2.34
CA GLU A 259 -16.86 14.46 -1.69
C GLU A 259 -16.35 14.68 -0.26
N GLU A 260 -16.13 13.60 0.49
CA GLU A 260 -15.57 13.60 1.84
C GLU A 260 -14.04 13.74 1.88
N THR A 261 -13.38 13.78 0.72
CA THR A 261 -11.92 13.91 0.60
C THR A 261 -11.13 12.78 1.27
N SER A 262 -11.66 11.55 1.22
CA SER A 262 -11.01 10.34 1.78
C SER A 262 -9.62 10.09 1.18
N ASP A 263 -8.70 9.62 2.03
CA ASP A 263 -7.31 9.36 1.65
C ASP A 263 -7.21 8.29 0.54
N ASP A 264 -8.12 7.32 0.54
CA ASP A 264 -8.21 6.23 -0.45
C ASP A 264 -8.30 6.76 -1.89
N VAL A 265 -8.95 7.90 -2.11
CA VAL A 265 -9.21 8.48 -3.45
C VAL A 265 -8.47 9.80 -3.68
N TYR A 266 -7.62 10.20 -2.74
CA TYR A 266 -6.98 11.52 -2.74
C TYR A 266 -6.22 11.83 -4.03
N HIS A 267 -5.60 10.81 -4.63
CA HIS A 267 -4.71 10.92 -5.77
C HIS A 267 -5.39 10.71 -7.13
N LEU A 268 -6.70 10.47 -7.19
CA LEU A 268 -7.43 10.36 -8.46
C LEU A 268 -7.18 11.61 -9.34
N GLU A 269 -7.16 12.81 -8.73
CA GLU A 269 -6.96 14.08 -9.44
C GLU A 269 -5.62 14.20 -10.17
N PHE A 270 -4.61 13.42 -9.75
CA PHE A 270 -3.29 13.40 -10.38
C PHE A 270 -3.16 12.29 -11.43
N ASN A 271 -4.15 11.40 -11.53
CA ASN A 271 -4.11 10.20 -12.35
C ASN A 271 -5.14 10.19 -13.48
N ILE A 272 -5.69 11.35 -13.86
CA ILE A 272 -6.71 11.50 -14.92
C ILE A 272 -6.27 10.99 -16.31
N TYR A 273 -4.98 10.73 -16.53
CA TYR A 273 -4.47 10.13 -17.75
C TYR A 273 -4.68 8.60 -17.81
N LYS A 274 -4.96 7.96 -16.68
CA LYS A 274 -5.24 6.51 -16.57
C LYS A 274 -6.69 6.21 -16.97
N ASP A 275 -6.89 5.12 -17.71
CA ASP A 275 -8.19 4.80 -18.31
C ASP A 275 -9.29 4.53 -17.28
N ASP A 276 -8.98 3.84 -16.19
CA ASP A 276 -9.97 3.60 -15.12
C ASP A 276 -10.36 4.90 -14.40
N VAL A 277 -9.41 5.82 -14.21
CA VAL A 277 -9.69 7.13 -13.61
C VAL A 277 -10.52 8.01 -14.56
N LYS A 278 -10.29 7.93 -15.88
CA LYS A 278 -11.16 8.60 -16.87
C LYS A 278 -12.60 8.06 -16.81
N LYS A 279 -12.78 6.76 -16.58
CA LYS A 279 -14.13 6.19 -16.39
C LYS A 279 -14.80 6.72 -15.14
N VAL A 280 -14.08 6.81 -14.01
CA VAL A 280 -14.59 7.48 -12.80
C VAL A 280 -15.02 8.92 -13.13
N GLN A 281 -14.17 9.68 -13.83
CA GLN A 281 -14.48 11.06 -14.23
C GLN A 281 -15.75 11.14 -15.10
N ASN A 282 -15.89 10.29 -16.12
CA ASN A 282 -17.07 10.25 -16.98
C ASN A 282 -18.35 9.95 -16.19
N MET A 283 -18.29 8.99 -15.26
CA MET A 283 -19.45 8.66 -14.41
C MET A 283 -19.81 9.80 -13.46
N LEU A 284 -18.82 10.55 -12.94
CA LEU A 284 -19.08 11.76 -12.15
C LEU A 284 -19.76 12.85 -13.00
N ILE A 285 -19.36 13.00 -14.27
CA ILE A 285 -19.99 13.93 -15.22
C ILE A 285 -21.44 13.52 -15.49
N GLU A 286 -21.68 12.24 -15.79
CA GLU A 286 -23.04 11.71 -16.01
C GLU A 286 -23.94 11.88 -14.77
N SER A 287 -23.39 11.62 -13.57
CA SER A 287 -24.08 11.84 -12.31
C SER A 287 -24.41 13.31 -12.10
N PHE A 288 -23.45 14.20 -12.38
CA PHE A 288 -23.63 15.65 -12.31
C PHE A 288 -24.75 16.11 -13.26
N ASP A 289 -24.74 15.66 -14.52
CA ASP A 289 -25.73 16.04 -15.52
C ASP A 289 -27.13 15.52 -15.17
N THR A 290 -27.22 14.31 -14.63
CA THR A 290 -28.48 13.73 -14.15
C THR A 290 -29.07 14.54 -12.99
N GLN A 291 -28.22 15.00 -12.06
CA GLN A 291 -28.64 15.82 -10.93
C GLN A 291 -28.95 17.28 -11.31
N ASN A 292 -28.35 17.77 -12.40
CA ASN A 292 -28.45 19.15 -12.84
C ASN A 292 -28.95 19.22 -14.29
N PRO A 293 -30.21 18.84 -14.57
CA PRO A 293 -30.76 18.75 -15.92
C PRO A 293 -30.98 20.12 -16.60
N GLN A 294 -30.69 21.23 -15.90
CA GLN A 294 -30.80 22.57 -16.47
C GLN A 294 -29.74 22.77 -17.56
N PRO A 295 -30.07 23.45 -18.67
CA PRO A 295 -29.11 23.71 -19.74
C PRO A 295 -27.93 24.53 -19.21
N TYR A 296 -26.74 24.29 -19.78
CA TYR A 296 -25.52 25.01 -19.44
C TYR A 296 -25.14 24.95 -17.96
N SER A 297 -25.44 23.81 -17.30
CA SER A 297 -24.97 23.54 -15.95
C SER A 297 -23.47 23.26 -15.96
N VAL A 298 -22.71 24.04 -15.18
CA VAL A 298 -21.25 23.95 -15.10
C VAL A 298 -20.81 23.67 -13.66
N PRO A 299 -20.06 22.59 -13.39
CA PRO A 299 -19.53 22.32 -12.06
C PRO A 299 -18.40 23.32 -11.75
N VAL A 300 -18.55 24.10 -10.69
CA VAL A 300 -17.60 25.16 -10.32
C VAL A 300 -17.23 25.08 -8.84
N SER A 301 -16.06 25.61 -8.49
CA SER A 301 -15.61 25.73 -7.09
C SER A 301 -14.97 27.08 -6.75
N SER A 302 -14.82 27.97 -7.74
CA SER A 302 -14.22 29.29 -7.58
C SER A 302 -15.24 30.39 -7.86
N GLN A 303 -15.10 31.52 -7.15
CA GLN A 303 -15.94 32.69 -7.39
C GLN A 303 -15.76 33.23 -8.81
N ASP A 304 -14.53 33.21 -9.34
CA ASP A 304 -14.21 33.56 -10.73
C ASP A 304 -15.04 32.76 -11.74
N ASP A 305 -15.17 31.44 -11.54
CA ASP A 305 -15.91 30.59 -12.47
C ASP A 305 -17.42 30.77 -12.31
N ILE A 306 -17.92 31.00 -11.09
CA ILE A 306 -19.33 31.36 -10.84
C ILE A 306 -19.69 32.64 -11.60
N GLU A 307 -18.86 33.68 -11.50
CA GLU A 307 -19.10 34.96 -12.17
C GLU A 307 -19.04 34.83 -13.69
N LYS A 308 -18.08 34.07 -14.21
CA LYS A 308 -17.99 33.77 -15.65
C LYS A 308 -19.22 33.06 -16.17
N VAL A 309 -19.63 31.97 -15.53
CA VAL A 309 -20.77 31.17 -15.98
C VAL A 309 -22.05 32.02 -15.97
N LYS A 310 -22.28 32.82 -14.91
CA LYS A 310 -23.43 33.75 -14.85
C LYS A 310 -23.37 34.83 -15.92
N ALA A 311 -22.20 35.37 -16.23
CA ALA A 311 -22.04 36.43 -17.22
C ALA A 311 -22.38 35.98 -18.65
N TYR A 312 -22.36 34.68 -18.91
CA TYR A 312 -22.77 34.08 -20.18
C TYR A 312 -24.08 33.27 -20.05
N ASP A 313 -24.95 33.65 -19.11
CA ASP A 313 -26.29 33.08 -18.92
C ASP A 313 -26.31 31.56 -18.63
N GLY A 314 -25.19 31.01 -18.14
CA GLY A 314 -25.08 29.62 -17.70
C GLY A 314 -25.51 29.42 -16.25
N ASN A 315 -25.65 28.16 -15.85
CA ASN A 315 -26.02 27.75 -14.50
C ASN A 315 -24.77 27.23 -13.74
N PRO A 316 -24.13 28.04 -12.87
CA PRO A 316 -23.02 27.54 -12.07
C PRO A 316 -23.55 26.67 -10.93
N VAL A 317 -23.05 25.44 -10.82
CA VAL A 317 -23.36 24.51 -9.74
C VAL A 317 -22.11 24.33 -8.88
N VAL A 318 -22.17 24.75 -7.62
CA VAL A 318 -21.04 24.62 -6.70
C VAL A 318 -20.87 23.17 -6.30
N VAL A 319 -19.69 22.60 -6.55
CA VAL A 319 -19.34 21.22 -6.19
C VAL A 319 -18.19 21.20 -5.18
N PRO A 320 -18.03 20.12 -4.38
CA PRO A 320 -16.91 19.99 -3.46
C PRO A 320 -15.54 20.13 -4.15
N PHE A 321 -14.55 20.63 -3.40
CA PHE A 321 -13.24 21.01 -3.95
C PHE A 321 -12.55 19.86 -4.71
N LYS A 322 -12.52 18.65 -4.15
CA LYS A 322 -11.91 17.48 -4.80
C LYS A 322 -12.66 17.05 -6.06
N VAL A 323 -13.99 17.12 -6.07
CA VAL A 323 -14.81 16.90 -7.26
C VAL A 323 -14.46 17.93 -8.34
N ALA A 324 -14.39 19.22 -8.00
CA ALA A 324 -14.01 20.26 -8.95
C ALA A 324 -12.61 20.07 -9.53
N ARG A 325 -11.65 19.60 -8.73
CA ARG A 325 -10.29 19.30 -9.23
C ARG A 325 -10.29 18.14 -10.23
N LEU A 326 -11.08 17.10 -9.99
CA LEU A 326 -11.27 16.01 -10.94
C LEU A 326 -12.00 16.46 -12.22
N LEU A 327 -12.96 17.37 -12.11
CA LEU A 327 -13.75 17.85 -13.24
C LEU A 327 -13.19 19.10 -13.92
N LYS A 328 -12.00 19.58 -13.54
CA LYS A 328 -11.43 20.86 -13.97
C LYS A 328 -11.43 21.06 -15.49
N ASP A 329 -11.06 20.03 -16.24
CA ASP A 329 -11.00 20.12 -17.71
C ASP A 329 -12.41 20.18 -18.33
N GLU A 330 -13.38 19.45 -17.76
CA GLU A 330 -14.78 19.51 -18.18
C GLU A 330 -15.40 20.88 -17.82
N THR A 331 -15.14 21.41 -16.62
CA THR A 331 -15.52 22.78 -16.23
C THR A 331 -15.01 23.79 -17.25
N LYS A 332 -13.71 23.71 -17.60
CA LYS A 332 -13.08 24.61 -18.56
C LYS A 332 -13.75 24.50 -19.94
N LYS A 333 -13.93 23.27 -20.43
CA LYS A 333 -14.58 22.98 -21.71
C LYS A 333 -16.00 23.57 -21.77
N ARG A 334 -16.83 23.33 -20.74
CA ARG A 334 -18.21 23.86 -20.69
C ARG A 334 -18.25 25.39 -20.67
N ILE A 335 -17.30 26.04 -19.98
CA ILE A 335 -17.19 27.51 -20.00
C ILE A 335 -16.82 28.01 -21.41
N GLU A 336 -15.86 27.36 -22.08
CA GLU A 336 -15.45 27.72 -23.44
C GLU A 336 -16.61 27.54 -24.45
N GLU A 337 -17.36 26.45 -24.35
CA GLU A 337 -18.56 26.21 -25.14
C GLU A 337 -19.60 27.32 -24.89
N LEU A 338 -19.88 27.65 -23.62
CA LEU A 338 -20.83 28.70 -23.25
C LEU A 338 -20.43 30.08 -23.82
N MET A 339 -19.13 30.41 -23.78
CA MET A 339 -18.60 31.66 -24.34
C MET A 339 -18.71 31.74 -25.86
N SER A 340 -18.76 30.59 -26.54
CA SER A 340 -18.86 30.50 -28.01
C SER A 340 -20.30 30.60 -28.52
N LEU A 341 -21.30 30.42 -27.64
CA LEU A 341 -22.70 30.46 -28.04
C LEU A 341 -23.13 31.88 -28.46
N PRO A 342 -23.96 32.01 -29.51
CA PRO A 342 -24.56 33.28 -29.85
C PRO A 342 -25.42 33.77 -28.69
N SER A 343 -25.16 34.99 -28.21
CA SER A 343 -25.96 35.58 -27.13
C SER A 343 -27.42 35.69 -27.58
N ALA A 344 -28.34 35.30 -26.70
CA ALA A 344 -29.78 35.38 -26.97
C ALA A 344 -30.25 36.82 -27.27
N ASN A 345 -29.50 37.81 -26.78
CA ASN A 345 -29.67 39.23 -27.09
C ASN A 345 -28.51 39.73 -27.95
N VAL A 346 -28.80 40.58 -28.94
CA VAL A 346 -27.75 41.26 -29.72
C VAL A 346 -27.09 42.28 -28.80
N LEU A 347 -26.01 41.87 -28.14
CA LEU A 347 -25.28 42.75 -27.23
C LEU A 347 -24.48 43.78 -28.01
N THR A 348 -24.56 45.03 -27.57
CA THR A 348 -23.76 46.14 -28.10
C THR A 348 -22.28 45.90 -27.84
N LEU A 349 -21.43 46.67 -28.53
CA LEU A 349 -19.99 46.59 -28.28
C LEU A 349 -19.66 46.97 -26.83
N LYS A 350 -20.33 47.99 -26.29
CA LYS A 350 -20.26 48.40 -24.88
C LYS A 350 -20.57 47.24 -23.94
N GLU A 351 -21.69 46.56 -24.15
CA GLU A 351 -22.13 45.45 -23.29
C GLU A 351 -21.16 44.25 -23.37
N LYS A 352 -20.60 43.96 -24.55
CA LYS A 352 -19.58 42.93 -24.72
C LYS A 352 -18.31 43.25 -23.92
N PHE A 353 -17.80 44.48 -24.02
CA PHE A 353 -16.62 44.88 -23.27
C PHE A 353 -16.90 45.00 -21.76
N LEU A 354 -18.09 45.47 -21.36
CA LEU A 354 -18.47 45.53 -19.95
C LEU A 354 -18.52 44.14 -19.31
N ARG A 355 -19.07 43.16 -20.02
CA ARG A 355 -19.05 41.75 -19.58
C ARG A 355 -17.62 41.22 -19.46
N TRP A 356 -16.76 41.46 -20.46
CA TRP A 356 -15.35 41.08 -20.39
C TRP A 356 -14.65 41.72 -19.20
N TYR A 357 -14.87 43.02 -18.98
CA TYR A 357 -14.29 43.77 -17.87
C TYR A 357 -14.74 43.25 -16.51
N ASN A 358 -16.01 42.88 -16.35
CA ASN A 358 -16.50 42.29 -15.10
C ASN A 358 -15.82 40.95 -14.80
N ILE A 359 -15.51 40.16 -15.83
CA ILE A 359 -14.87 38.85 -15.68
C ILE A 359 -13.36 38.95 -15.41
N TYR A 360 -12.66 39.80 -16.17
CA TYR A 360 -11.20 39.82 -16.19
C TYR A 360 -10.59 41.05 -15.50
N GLY A 361 -11.39 42.07 -15.21
CA GLY A 361 -10.91 43.36 -14.71
C GLY A 361 -10.18 43.28 -13.37
N ASN A 362 -10.53 42.32 -12.51
CA ASN A 362 -9.83 42.09 -11.24
C ASN A 362 -8.41 41.52 -11.40
N ARG A 363 -8.03 41.08 -12.61
CA ARG A 363 -6.68 40.61 -12.95
C ARG A 363 -5.80 41.72 -13.51
N LEU A 364 -6.37 42.90 -13.74
CA LEU A 364 -5.67 44.08 -14.23
C LEU A 364 -5.17 44.92 -13.05
N PRO A 365 -4.03 45.62 -13.20
CA PRO A 365 -3.64 46.68 -12.27
C PRO A 365 -4.73 47.77 -12.16
N ASP A 366 -4.84 48.42 -11.01
CA ASP A 366 -5.90 49.42 -10.73
C ASP A 366 -5.96 50.55 -11.78
N GLU A 367 -4.80 51.03 -12.24
CA GLU A 367 -4.69 52.07 -13.28
C GLU A 367 -5.29 51.59 -14.61
N ALA A 368 -4.90 50.41 -15.08
CA ALA A 368 -5.43 49.82 -16.31
C ALA A 368 -6.93 49.51 -16.21
N LYS A 369 -7.38 49.11 -15.01
CA LYS A 369 -8.80 48.86 -14.72
C LYS A 369 -9.62 50.15 -14.84
N SER A 370 -9.15 51.26 -14.27
CA SER A 370 -9.78 52.58 -14.42
C SER A 370 -9.79 53.07 -15.87
N GLU A 371 -8.67 52.95 -16.59
CA GLU A 371 -8.58 53.38 -18.00
C GLU A 371 -9.53 52.61 -18.91
N ILE A 372 -9.55 51.27 -18.80
CA ILE A 372 -10.46 50.43 -19.60
C ILE A 372 -11.91 50.76 -19.27
N LYS A 373 -12.25 51.02 -18.00
CA LYS A 373 -13.62 51.39 -17.63
C LYS A 373 -14.07 52.70 -18.31
N ILE A 374 -13.19 53.70 -18.36
CA ILE A 374 -13.45 54.96 -19.08
C ILE A 374 -13.69 54.70 -20.57
N LEU A 375 -12.85 53.87 -21.21
CA LEU A 375 -12.99 53.51 -22.62
C LEU A 375 -14.32 52.80 -22.91
N ILE A 376 -14.74 51.90 -22.03
CA ILE A 376 -16.03 51.20 -22.14
C ILE A 376 -17.18 52.19 -22.01
N ASP A 377 -17.11 53.12 -21.07
CA ASP A 377 -18.19 54.08 -20.83
C ASP A 377 -18.38 55.05 -22.01
N GLN A 378 -17.32 55.30 -22.80
CA GLN A 378 -17.33 56.07 -24.06
C GLN A 378 -17.91 55.32 -25.26
N MET A 379 -18.06 54.00 -25.20
CA MET A 379 -18.72 53.23 -26.26
C MET A 379 -20.22 53.51 -26.25
N GLU A 380 -20.80 53.74 -27.43
CA GLU A 380 -22.25 53.86 -27.63
C GLU A 380 -22.97 52.50 -27.47
#